data_AF-A0A4Z2BD48-F1
#
_entry.id   AF-A0A4Z2BD48-F1
#
_cell.length_a   1.000
_cell.length_b   1.000
_cell.length_c   1.000
_cell.angle_alpha   90.00
_cell.angle_beta   90.00
_cell.angle_gamma   90.00
#
_symmetry.space_group_name_H-M   'P 1'
#
loop_
_entity.id
_entity.type
_entity.pdbx_description
1 polymer ?
#
loop_
_entity_poly.entity_id
_entity_poly.type
_entity_poly.pdbx_seq_one_letter_code
_entity_poly.pdbx_strand_id
1 'polypeptide(L)'
;MDELEVAFSNTSVRTDCNHIFLNFVPTVIMDPSKIEQSVRSMVMRYGSRLWKLRVLQAELKINIRLTPTGKAIPVRLFLTNESGYYLDISIYEEVTNTSSGQIMFHSYGNKQGPLHGMLINAPYVTKDLLQAKRFQAQTLGTTYVYDFPEMFRQALFKLWGPGNGHPKDVLMCTELVLDPQGCLVQMNRLPGDNDVGMVAFRMKMKTPEYPEGRDIIVICNDITHMIGSFGPQEDELFLKASALARAEGIPRIYIAANSGARIGLAEEIKHMFQVAWIDPSDPYKGFKYLYLTPQDYTRISATNAVHCQHVEEDGESRYIITDVIGKDDGLGVENLRGSGTIAGESSQAYEEIITISMVTCRAIGIGAYLVRLGQRVIQVENSHIILTGAGALNKVLGREVYTSNNQLGGIQIMHNNGVTHTTVPDDFEGVFTILQWLSYMPKNKQCPVPVIPTTDPVDREIEFIPTKAPYDPRWMLAGRPHPTVRGAWQSGFFDHGSFMEIMSSWAQTVVVGRARLGGIPLGVIAVETAHS
;
A
#
# COMPACT_ATOMS: atom_id res chain seq x y z
N MET A 1 -24.06 7.40 15.66
CA MET A 1 -22.96 7.91 14.81
C MET A 1 -22.85 9.42 14.97
N ASP A 2 -23.94 10.17 14.83
CA ASP A 2 -23.92 11.64 15.00
C ASP A 2 -23.32 12.06 16.36
N GLU A 3 -23.73 11.45 17.47
CA GLU A 3 -23.13 11.69 18.79
C GLU A 3 -21.64 11.31 18.88
N LEU A 4 -21.22 10.27 18.14
CA LEU A 4 -19.78 9.92 18.06
C LEU A 4 -19.01 11.00 17.32
N GLU A 5 -19.56 11.58 16.25
CA GLU A 5 -18.93 12.69 15.52
C GLU A 5 -18.80 13.95 16.39
N VAL A 6 -19.80 14.24 17.23
CA VAL A 6 -19.73 15.32 18.23
C VAL A 6 -18.63 15.03 19.24
N ALA A 7 -18.58 13.82 19.79
CA ALA A 7 -17.54 13.43 20.75
C ALA A 7 -16.13 13.48 20.14
N PHE A 8 -15.97 13.02 18.91
CA PHE A 8 -14.71 13.11 18.14
C PHE A 8 -14.28 14.57 17.92
N SER A 9 -15.23 15.48 17.69
CA SER A 9 -14.93 16.90 17.47
C SER A 9 -14.61 17.65 18.76
N ASN A 10 -15.13 17.18 19.90
CA ASN A 10 -15.02 17.86 21.19
C ASN A 10 -13.86 17.32 22.07
N THR A 11 -13.17 16.27 21.63
CA THR A 11 -12.12 15.62 22.41
C THR A 11 -10.78 15.65 21.67
N SER A 12 -9.69 15.93 22.38
CA SER A 12 -8.33 15.92 21.80
C SER A 12 -7.76 14.51 21.62
N VAL A 13 -8.40 13.49 22.20
CA VAL A 13 -7.94 12.11 22.20
C VAL A 13 -8.40 11.40 20.92
N ARG A 14 -7.44 10.88 20.16
CA ARG A 14 -7.74 10.03 19.00
C ARG A 14 -8.08 8.63 19.48
N THR A 15 -9.30 8.20 19.21
CA THR A 15 -9.73 6.82 19.49
C THR A 15 -9.26 5.87 18.37
N ASP A 16 -9.22 4.58 18.71
CA ASP A 16 -8.91 3.46 17.82
C ASP A 16 -9.72 2.25 18.27
N CYS A 17 -9.93 1.28 17.38
CA CYS A 17 -10.70 0.08 17.66
C CYS A 17 -12.12 0.36 18.18
N ASN A 18 -12.80 1.40 17.68
CA ASN A 18 -14.14 1.73 18.18
C ASN A 18 -15.11 0.58 17.89
N HIS A 19 -16.02 0.35 18.83
CA HIS A 19 -16.94 -0.76 18.81
C HIS A 19 -18.40 -0.28 18.87
N ILE A 20 -19.27 -0.90 18.07
CA ILE A 20 -20.73 -0.68 18.13
C ILE A 20 -21.41 -1.96 18.56
N PHE A 21 -22.10 -1.97 19.71
CA PHE A 21 -22.95 -3.08 20.12
C PHE A 21 -24.42 -2.74 19.98
N LEU A 22 -25.17 -3.56 19.24
CA LEU A 22 -26.61 -3.45 19.05
C LEU A 22 -27.31 -4.69 19.57
N ASN A 23 -28.23 -4.52 20.54
CA ASN A 23 -29.02 -5.62 21.10
C ASN A 23 -30.49 -5.50 20.71
N PHE A 24 -30.93 -6.33 19.78
CA PHE A 24 -32.31 -6.44 19.34
C PHE A 24 -33.05 -7.39 20.27
N VAL A 25 -33.76 -6.82 21.23
CA VAL A 25 -34.56 -7.55 22.23
C VAL A 25 -35.72 -8.36 21.61
N PRO A 26 -36.46 -7.87 20.60
CA PRO A 26 -37.56 -8.62 20.02
C PRO A 26 -37.11 -9.92 19.35
N THR A 27 -37.96 -10.94 19.38
CA THR A 27 -37.76 -12.17 18.62
C THR A 27 -38.40 -12.05 17.24
N VAL A 28 -37.62 -12.24 16.17
CA VAL A 28 -38.10 -12.14 14.78
C VAL A 28 -38.07 -13.49 14.07
N ILE A 29 -38.92 -13.67 13.05
CA ILE A 29 -38.90 -14.88 12.22
C ILE A 29 -38.03 -14.58 11.00
N MET A 30 -36.82 -15.12 10.94
CA MET A 30 -35.84 -14.80 9.90
C MET A 30 -34.77 -15.87 9.75
N ASP A 31 -34.25 -16.02 8.53
CA ASP A 31 -33.09 -16.85 8.22
C ASP A 31 -31.78 -16.06 8.48
N PRO A 32 -30.80 -16.62 9.21
CA PRO A 32 -29.51 -15.97 9.46
C PRO A 32 -28.78 -15.46 8.23
N SER A 33 -28.86 -16.17 7.09
CA SER A 33 -28.20 -15.76 5.84
C SER A 33 -28.75 -14.44 5.29
N LYS A 34 -30.05 -14.19 5.46
CA LYS A 34 -30.69 -12.91 5.09
C LYS A 34 -30.28 -11.77 6.02
N ILE A 35 -30.00 -12.08 7.29
CA ILE A 35 -29.48 -11.12 8.25
C ILE A 35 -28.08 -10.67 7.82
N GLU A 36 -27.21 -11.62 7.45
CA GLU A 36 -25.87 -11.30 6.96
C GLU A 36 -25.91 -10.34 5.75
N GLN A 37 -26.72 -10.66 4.73
CA GLN A 37 -26.87 -9.80 3.55
C GLN A 37 -27.37 -8.39 3.90
N SER A 38 -28.37 -8.31 4.79
CA SER A 38 -28.93 -7.03 5.24
C SER A 38 -27.89 -6.20 5.98
N VAL A 39 -27.16 -6.82 6.91
CA VAL A 39 -26.10 -6.18 7.70
C VAL A 39 -24.94 -5.74 6.81
N ARG A 40 -24.50 -6.57 5.86
CA ARG A 40 -23.47 -6.21 4.88
C ARG A 40 -23.89 -4.98 4.08
N SER A 41 -25.12 -4.94 3.56
CA SER A 41 -25.65 -3.78 2.82
C SER A 41 -25.68 -2.50 3.67
N MET A 42 -25.99 -2.63 4.97
CA MET A 42 -26.00 -1.52 5.92
C MET A 42 -24.60 -0.98 6.18
N VAL A 43 -23.62 -1.87 6.41
CA VAL A 43 -22.22 -1.44 6.64
C VAL A 43 -21.65 -0.77 5.40
N MET A 44 -21.89 -1.32 4.21
CA MET A 44 -21.44 -0.70 2.96
C MET A 44 -22.05 0.69 2.75
N ARG A 45 -23.30 0.90 3.16
CA ARG A 45 -23.96 2.23 3.11
C ARG A 45 -23.29 3.26 4.02
N TYR A 46 -22.81 2.85 5.19
CA TYR A 46 -22.20 3.74 6.18
C TYR A 46 -20.66 3.66 6.24
N GLY A 47 -20.02 2.90 5.34
CA GLY A 47 -18.61 2.54 5.43
C GLY A 47 -17.67 3.73 5.57
N SER A 48 -17.87 4.79 4.79
CA SER A 48 -17.06 6.01 4.88
C SER A 48 -17.17 6.72 6.23
N ARG A 49 -18.36 6.73 6.84
CA ARG A 49 -18.58 7.29 8.19
C ARG A 49 -17.95 6.41 9.27
N LEU A 50 -18.15 5.10 9.17
CA LEU A 50 -17.57 4.12 10.09
C LEU A 50 -16.04 4.17 10.08
N TRP A 51 -15.43 4.32 8.90
CA TRP A 51 -13.99 4.49 8.73
C TRP A 51 -13.48 5.78 9.38
N LYS A 52 -14.13 6.92 9.11
CA LYS A 52 -13.80 8.21 9.76
C LYS A 52 -13.90 8.13 11.28
N LEU A 53 -14.92 7.42 11.76
CA LEU A 53 -15.15 7.15 13.17
C LEU A 53 -14.30 6.00 13.72
N ARG A 54 -13.40 5.39 12.93
CA ARG A 54 -12.50 4.31 13.34
C ARG A 54 -13.21 3.13 14.00
N VAL A 55 -14.41 2.81 13.51
CA VAL A 55 -15.17 1.64 13.96
C VAL A 55 -14.58 0.40 13.32
N LEU A 56 -13.86 -0.37 14.13
CA LEU A 56 -13.15 -1.59 13.71
C LEU A 56 -14.05 -2.81 13.83
N GLN A 57 -14.90 -2.82 14.86
CA GLN A 57 -15.77 -3.93 15.18
C GLN A 57 -17.20 -3.45 15.42
N ALA A 58 -18.16 -4.28 15.04
CA ALA A 58 -19.53 -4.12 15.46
C ALA A 58 -20.10 -5.49 15.85
N GLU A 59 -20.94 -5.51 16.86
CA GLU A 59 -21.63 -6.70 17.32
C GLU A 59 -23.13 -6.46 17.32
N LEU A 60 -23.86 -7.42 16.76
CA LEU A 60 -25.30 -7.44 16.71
C LEU A 60 -25.82 -8.70 17.41
N LYS A 61 -26.61 -8.53 18.47
CA LYS A 61 -27.36 -9.62 19.11
C LYS A 61 -28.83 -9.54 18.67
N ILE A 62 -29.38 -10.65 18.20
CA ILE A 62 -30.78 -10.76 17.81
C ILE A 62 -31.34 -12.14 18.14
N ASN A 63 -32.58 -12.20 18.62
CA ASN A 63 -33.28 -13.46 18.81
C ASN A 63 -34.09 -13.80 17.56
N ILE A 64 -33.90 -14.99 17.00
CA ILE A 64 -34.60 -15.42 15.78
C ILE A 64 -35.40 -16.70 16.00
N ARG A 65 -36.40 -16.93 15.14
CA ARG A 65 -37.05 -18.22 14.94
C ARG A 65 -37.03 -18.57 13.46
N LEU A 66 -36.82 -19.84 13.13
CA LEU A 66 -36.91 -20.31 11.73
C LEU A 66 -38.36 -20.52 11.29
N THR A 67 -39.27 -20.75 12.24
CA THR A 67 -40.71 -20.95 12.00
C THR A 67 -41.55 -20.23 13.06
N PRO A 68 -42.84 -19.92 12.83
CA PRO A 68 -43.69 -19.20 13.79
C PRO A 68 -43.77 -19.87 15.17
N THR A 69 -43.76 -21.20 15.19
CA THR A 69 -43.84 -22.05 16.39
C THR A 69 -42.47 -22.55 16.88
N GLY A 70 -41.38 -22.17 16.20
CA GLY A 70 -40.03 -22.63 16.51
C GLY A 70 -39.46 -22.03 17.80
N LYS A 71 -38.43 -22.69 18.34
CA LYS A 71 -37.67 -22.19 19.49
C LYS A 71 -36.93 -20.91 19.10
N ALA A 72 -36.88 -19.94 20.02
CA ALA A 72 -36.04 -18.77 19.86
C ALA A 72 -34.55 -19.15 19.97
N ILE A 73 -33.76 -18.72 18.99
CA ILE A 73 -32.32 -18.95 18.90
C ILE A 73 -31.65 -17.57 19.06
N PRO A 74 -30.83 -17.36 20.10
CA PRO A 74 -30.05 -16.14 20.21
C PRO A 74 -28.89 -16.23 19.23
N VAL A 75 -28.84 -15.28 18.29
CA VAL A 75 -27.79 -15.19 17.29
C VAL A 75 -26.97 -13.93 17.55
N ARG A 76 -25.65 -14.06 17.51
CA ARG A 76 -24.70 -12.96 17.53
C ARG A 76 -23.98 -12.86 16.19
N LEU A 77 -23.93 -11.67 15.63
CA LEU A 77 -23.14 -11.35 14.45
C LEU A 77 -21.99 -10.45 14.89
N PHE A 78 -20.78 -10.88 14.64
CA PHE A 78 -19.57 -10.08 14.80
C PHE A 78 -19.11 -9.63 13.42
N LEU A 79 -18.93 -8.33 13.29
CA LEU A 79 -18.41 -7.68 12.11
C LEU A 79 -17.03 -7.13 12.46
N THR A 80 -16.03 -7.44 11.64
CA THR A 80 -14.66 -6.97 11.83
C THR A 80 -14.14 -6.42 10.51
N ASN A 81 -13.60 -5.21 10.52
CA ASN A 81 -12.97 -4.59 9.34
C ASN A 81 -11.55 -4.11 9.66
N GLU A 82 -10.61 -5.05 9.81
CA GLU A 82 -9.25 -4.73 10.28
C GLU A 82 -8.46 -3.83 9.34
N SER A 83 -8.52 -4.12 8.04
CA SER A 83 -7.76 -3.39 7.01
C SER A 83 -8.45 -2.11 6.54
N GLY A 84 -9.75 -1.96 6.80
CA GLY A 84 -10.58 -0.88 6.28
C GLY A 84 -11.31 -1.20 4.99
N TYR A 85 -10.84 -2.20 4.25
CA TYR A 85 -11.30 -2.54 2.91
C TYR A 85 -12.06 -3.87 2.83
N TYR A 86 -11.98 -4.69 3.89
CA TYR A 86 -12.62 -6.00 3.95
C TYR A 86 -13.42 -6.17 5.24
N LEU A 87 -14.72 -6.38 5.08
CA LEU A 87 -15.63 -6.67 6.17
C LEU A 87 -15.78 -8.18 6.34
N ASP A 88 -15.18 -8.74 7.39
CA ASP A 88 -15.48 -10.10 7.83
C ASP A 88 -16.73 -10.13 8.69
N ILE A 89 -17.64 -11.04 8.39
CA ILE A 89 -18.86 -11.27 9.18
C ILE A 89 -18.83 -12.70 9.68
N SER A 90 -18.88 -12.85 11.01
CA SER A 90 -18.95 -14.13 11.69
C SER A 90 -20.28 -14.23 12.45
N ILE A 91 -21.04 -15.29 12.20
CA ILE A 91 -22.34 -15.52 12.81
C ILE A 91 -22.21 -16.67 13.82
N TYR A 92 -22.75 -16.49 15.01
CA TYR A 92 -22.72 -17.47 16.09
C TYR A 92 -24.11 -17.65 16.70
N GLU A 93 -24.43 -18.88 17.07
CA GLU A 93 -25.52 -19.21 17.98
C GLU A 93 -25.00 -19.25 19.42
N GLU A 94 -25.78 -18.74 20.37
CA GLU A 94 -25.50 -18.92 21.80
C GLU A 94 -25.98 -20.32 22.24
N VAL A 95 -25.05 -21.24 22.47
CA VAL A 95 -25.35 -22.64 22.83
C VAL A 95 -24.89 -22.94 24.25
N THR A 96 -25.77 -23.51 25.07
CA THR A 96 -25.42 -23.97 26.41
C THR A 96 -24.66 -25.29 26.33
N ASN A 97 -23.44 -25.32 26.87
CA ASN A 97 -22.68 -26.53 27.05
C ASN A 97 -23.35 -27.41 28.11
N THR A 98 -23.71 -28.64 27.75
CA THR A 98 -24.42 -29.59 28.63
C THR A 98 -23.57 -30.07 29.80
N SER A 99 -22.23 -30.04 29.72
CA SER A 99 -21.35 -30.50 30.81
C SER A 99 -20.97 -29.39 31.79
N SER A 100 -20.84 -28.14 31.34
CA SER A 100 -20.42 -27.02 32.19
C SER A 100 -21.55 -26.05 32.55
N GLY A 101 -22.71 -26.13 31.89
CA GLY A 101 -23.82 -25.18 32.05
C GLY A 101 -23.54 -23.77 31.52
N GLN A 102 -22.35 -23.54 30.96
CA GLN A 102 -21.94 -22.24 30.43
C GLN A 102 -22.42 -22.05 28.98
N ILE A 103 -22.71 -20.81 28.61
CA ILE A 103 -23.14 -20.46 27.26
C ILE A 103 -21.91 -20.08 26.43
N MET A 104 -21.78 -20.71 25.26
CA MET A 104 -20.65 -20.55 24.34
C MET A 104 -21.14 -20.08 22.98
N PHE A 105 -20.25 -19.44 22.23
CA PHE A 105 -20.45 -19.16 20.81
C PHE A 105 -20.26 -20.43 20.00
N HIS A 106 -21.27 -20.80 19.20
CA HIS A 106 -21.16 -21.86 18.21
C HIS A 106 -21.34 -21.25 16.82
N SER A 107 -20.32 -21.34 15.95
CA SER A 107 -20.40 -20.75 14.61
C SER A 107 -21.57 -21.33 13.81
N TYR A 108 -22.31 -20.45 13.16
CA TYR A 108 -23.43 -20.83 12.31
C TYR A 108 -22.95 -21.10 10.88
N GLY A 109 -23.26 -22.29 10.35
CA GLY A 109 -22.88 -22.71 8.99
C GLY A 109 -21.51 -23.38 8.91
N ASN A 110 -20.95 -23.44 7.70
CA ASN A 110 -19.75 -24.23 7.41
C ASN A 110 -18.41 -23.53 7.74
N LYS A 111 -18.44 -22.21 7.99
CA LYS A 111 -17.25 -21.42 8.33
C LYS A 111 -17.14 -21.33 9.86
N GLN A 112 -16.06 -21.87 10.43
CA GLN A 112 -15.73 -21.63 11.84
C GLN A 112 -15.17 -20.22 11.98
N GLY A 113 -15.83 -19.40 12.80
CA GLY A 113 -15.38 -18.05 13.14
C GLY A 113 -14.39 -18.05 14.31
N PRO A 114 -13.65 -16.94 14.52
CA PRO A 114 -12.59 -16.84 15.53
C PRO A 114 -13.05 -17.07 16.97
N LEU A 115 -14.33 -16.83 17.29
CA LEU A 115 -14.88 -16.99 18.63
C LEU A 115 -15.54 -18.36 18.86
N HIS A 116 -15.43 -19.31 17.91
CA HIS A 116 -16.03 -20.63 18.05
C HIS A 116 -15.56 -21.32 19.34
N GLY A 117 -16.51 -21.77 20.16
CA GLY A 117 -16.24 -22.44 21.44
C GLY A 117 -15.85 -21.51 22.59
N MET A 118 -15.73 -20.19 22.36
CA MET A 118 -15.48 -19.22 23.42
C MET A 118 -16.74 -18.92 24.24
N LEU A 119 -16.56 -18.58 25.51
CA LEU A 119 -17.66 -18.16 26.39
C LEU A 119 -18.22 -16.79 25.96
N ILE A 120 -19.54 -16.60 26.10
CA ILE A 120 -20.20 -15.34 25.71
C ILE A 120 -19.83 -14.13 26.58
N ASN A 121 -19.19 -14.37 27.72
CA ASN A 121 -18.72 -13.35 28.65
C ASN A 121 -17.22 -13.06 28.50
N ALA A 122 -16.57 -13.58 27.44
CA ALA A 122 -15.19 -13.27 27.14
C ALA A 122 -15.03 -11.74 26.95
N PRO A 123 -14.08 -11.11 27.64
CA PRO A 123 -13.83 -9.68 27.48
C PRO A 123 -13.25 -9.38 26.09
N TYR A 124 -13.49 -8.18 25.57
CA TYR A 124 -12.80 -7.71 24.37
C TYR A 124 -11.30 -7.60 24.62
N VAL A 125 -10.52 -8.06 23.66
CA VAL A 125 -9.05 -8.01 23.73
C VAL A 125 -8.59 -6.56 23.56
N THR A 126 -7.57 -6.16 24.33
CA THR A 126 -6.94 -4.85 24.18
C THR A 126 -6.11 -4.76 22.90
N LYS A 127 -5.81 -3.54 22.46
CA LYS A 127 -4.99 -3.27 21.27
C LYS A 127 -3.65 -4.01 21.32
N ASP A 128 -3.36 -4.79 20.29
CA ASP A 128 -2.09 -5.47 20.11
C ASP A 128 -1.06 -4.61 19.35
N LEU A 129 0.19 -5.10 19.25
CA LEU A 129 1.28 -4.40 18.56
C LEU A 129 0.99 -4.20 17.06
N LEU A 130 0.33 -5.18 16.44
CA LEU A 130 -0.03 -5.12 15.02
C LEU A 130 -1.00 -3.98 14.75
N GLN A 131 -2.03 -3.84 15.58
CA GLN A 131 -3.00 -2.77 15.48
C GLN A 131 -2.37 -1.39 15.77
N ALA A 132 -1.33 -1.32 16.61
CA ALA A 132 -0.54 -0.10 16.79
C ALA A 132 0.17 0.33 15.50
N LYS A 133 0.80 -0.61 14.80
CA LYS A 133 1.40 -0.35 13.47
C LYS A 133 0.35 0.03 12.43
N ARG A 134 -0.79 -0.67 12.37
CA ARG A 134 -1.92 -0.31 11.48
C ARG A 134 -2.40 1.12 11.70
N PHE A 135 -2.62 1.50 12.96
CA PHE A 135 -3.01 2.84 13.32
C PHE A 135 -1.99 3.91 12.87
N GLN A 136 -0.68 3.61 12.99
CA GLN A 136 0.37 4.51 12.53
C GLN A 136 0.33 4.68 11.01
N ALA A 137 0.20 3.60 10.25
CA ALA A 137 0.07 3.64 8.78
C ALA A 137 -1.18 4.42 8.34
N GLN A 138 -2.35 4.12 8.93
CA GLN A 138 -3.61 4.80 8.64
C GLN A 138 -3.58 6.29 8.97
N THR A 139 -2.88 6.67 10.06
CA THR A 139 -2.71 8.08 10.42
C THR A 139 -1.85 8.84 9.39
N LEU A 140 -0.98 8.14 8.67
CA LEU A 140 -0.21 8.67 7.54
C LEU A 140 -0.95 8.55 6.20
N GLY A 141 -2.18 8.03 6.20
CA GLY A 141 -3.02 7.92 5.01
C GLY A 141 -2.67 6.76 4.08
N THR A 142 -2.10 5.67 4.60
CA THR A 142 -1.75 4.47 3.82
C THR A 142 -2.21 3.19 4.52
N THR A 143 -2.35 2.14 3.73
CA THR A 143 -2.53 0.77 4.21
C THR A 143 -1.25 0.26 4.88
N TYR A 144 -1.40 -0.53 5.94
CA TYR A 144 -0.28 -1.20 6.59
C TYR A 144 0.24 -2.34 5.73
N VAL A 145 1.56 -2.55 5.73
CA VAL A 145 2.24 -3.37 4.71
C VAL A 145 1.72 -4.81 4.63
N TYR A 146 1.38 -5.43 5.76
CA TYR A 146 0.86 -6.80 5.81
C TYR A 146 -0.62 -6.93 5.46
N ASP A 147 -1.34 -5.83 5.27
CA ASP A 147 -2.73 -5.85 4.82
C ASP A 147 -2.84 -5.83 3.27
N PHE A 148 -1.75 -5.53 2.54
CA PHE A 148 -1.74 -5.56 1.07
C PHE A 148 -2.05 -6.94 0.47
N PRO A 149 -1.53 -8.09 0.96
CA PRO A 149 -1.92 -9.39 0.44
C PRO A 149 -3.44 -9.63 0.48
N GLU A 150 -4.11 -9.22 1.56
CA GLU A 150 -5.56 -9.33 1.64
C GLU A 150 -6.26 -8.35 0.69
N MET A 151 -5.73 -7.13 0.53
CA MET A 151 -6.20 -6.19 -0.47
C MET A 151 -6.12 -6.75 -1.91
N PHE A 152 -5.02 -7.41 -2.27
CA PHE A 152 -4.88 -8.13 -3.54
C PHE A 152 -5.92 -9.23 -3.67
N ARG A 153 -6.18 -10.02 -2.62
CA ARG A 153 -7.22 -11.06 -2.61
C ARG A 153 -8.59 -10.48 -2.92
N GLN A 154 -8.97 -9.38 -2.26
CA GLN A 154 -10.26 -8.73 -2.48
C GLN A 154 -10.37 -8.09 -3.88
N ALA A 155 -9.30 -7.45 -4.36
CA ALA A 155 -9.25 -6.91 -5.70
C ALA A 155 -9.33 -8.01 -6.78
N LEU A 156 -8.78 -9.20 -6.52
CA LEU A 156 -8.95 -10.37 -7.39
C LEU A 156 -10.42 -10.82 -7.43
N PHE A 157 -11.11 -10.92 -6.28
CA PHE A 157 -12.55 -11.22 -6.28
C PHE A 157 -13.36 -10.18 -7.07
N LYS A 158 -13.03 -8.89 -6.94
CA LYS A 158 -13.62 -7.83 -7.76
C LYS A 158 -13.35 -8.03 -9.25
N LEU A 159 -12.12 -8.44 -9.62
CA LEU A 159 -11.71 -8.67 -11.02
C LEU A 159 -12.45 -9.86 -11.67
N TRP A 160 -12.68 -10.94 -10.93
CA TRP A 160 -13.47 -12.08 -11.41
C TRP A 160 -14.95 -11.74 -11.62
N GLY A 161 -15.45 -10.68 -10.99
CA GLY A 161 -16.82 -10.21 -11.11
C GLY A 161 -17.84 -11.04 -10.31
N PRO A 162 -19.12 -10.64 -10.33
CA PRO A 162 -20.18 -11.33 -9.60
C PRO A 162 -20.52 -12.69 -10.23
N GLY A 163 -20.34 -13.79 -9.49
CA GLY A 163 -20.73 -15.16 -9.91
C GLY A 163 -19.97 -16.26 -9.18
N ASN A 164 -20.35 -17.52 -9.40
CA ASN A 164 -19.68 -18.70 -8.81
C ASN A 164 -18.42 -19.16 -9.59
N GLY A 165 -17.93 -18.36 -10.55
CA GLY A 165 -16.84 -18.73 -11.45
C GLY A 165 -15.44 -18.52 -10.89
N HIS A 166 -15.29 -17.85 -9.75
CA HIS A 166 -13.98 -17.60 -9.15
C HIS A 166 -13.52 -18.80 -8.29
N PRO A 167 -12.22 -19.16 -8.32
CA PRO A 167 -11.66 -20.14 -7.39
C PRO A 167 -11.85 -19.70 -5.92
N LYS A 168 -11.87 -20.64 -4.98
CA LYS A 168 -11.83 -20.30 -3.54
C LYS A 168 -10.42 -19.86 -3.11
N ASP A 169 -9.41 -20.35 -3.80
CA ASP A 169 -7.98 -20.12 -3.58
C ASP A 169 -7.41 -19.13 -4.61
N VAL A 170 -8.01 -17.94 -4.72
CA VAL A 170 -7.60 -16.92 -5.72
C VAL A 170 -6.17 -16.39 -5.53
N LEU A 171 -5.63 -16.48 -4.32
CA LEU A 171 -4.32 -15.97 -3.96
C LEU A 171 -3.62 -16.89 -2.96
N MET A 172 -2.42 -17.31 -3.32
CA MET A 172 -1.39 -17.80 -2.42
C MET A 172 -0.32 -16.72 -2.26
N CYS A 173 0.09 -16.45 -1.03
CA CYS A 173 1.08 -15.43 -0.71
C CYS A 173 2.10 -16.01 0.26
N THR A 174 3.38 -15.77 0.00
CA THR A 174 4.49 -16.19 0.87
C THR A 174 5.45 -15.03 1.03
N GLU A 175 5.86 -14.74 2.26
CA GLU A 175 6.82 -13.67 2.52
C GLU A 175 8.23 -14.09 2.09
N LEU A 176 8.99 -13.14 1.57
CA LEU A 176 10.39 -13.28 1.19
C LEU A 176 11.23 -12.48 2.18
N VAL A 177 12.17 -13.15 2.83
CA VAL A 177 12.98 -12.58 3.93
C VAL A 177 14.45 -12.92 3.69
N LEU A 178 15.36 -12.07 4.18
CA LEU A 178 16.79 -12.37 4.20
C LEU A 178 17.10 -13.26 5.40
N ASP A 179 17.76 -14.39 5.17
CA ASP A 179 18.35 -15.20 6.25
C ASP A 179 19.61 -14.51 6.83
N PRO A 180 20.21 -15.04 7.91
CA PRO A 180 21.42 -14.45 8.51
C PRO A 180 22.64 -14.39 7.57
N GLN A 181 22.65 -15.15 6.48
CA GLN A 181 23.68 -15.13 5.44
C GLN A 181 23.33 -14.12 4.32
N GLY A 182 22.21 -13.42 4.45
CA GLY A 182 21.69 -12.49 3.46
C GLY A 182 21.03 -13.18 2.27
N CYS A 183 20.76 -14.48 2.28
CA CYS A 183 20.08 -15.17 1.19
C CYS A 183 18.57 -14.97 1.28
N LEU A 184 17.91 -14.81 0.13
CA LEU A 184 16.46 -14.63 0.07
C LEU A 184 15.76 -15.99 0.23
N VAL A 185 14.94 -16.13 1.26
CA VAL A 185 14.21 -17.35 1.57
C VAL A 185 12.71 -17.08 1.69
N GLN A 186 11.91 -18.10 1.42
CA GLN A 186 10.47 -18.08 1.65
C GLN A 186 10.18 -18.44 3.10
N MET A 187 9.39 -17.60 3.79
CA MET A 187 9.05 -17.84 5.18
C MET A 187 7.57 -17.52 5.44
N ASN A 188 6.93 -18.33 6.29
CA ASN A 188 5.60 -18.06 6.83
C ASN A 188 5.76 -17.68 8.30
N ARG A 189 6.05 -16.40 8.57
CA ARG A 189 6.10 -15.83 9.93
C ARG A 189 4.85 -15.02 10.24
N LEU A 190 4.71 -14.59 11.49
CA LEU A 190 3.59 -13.75 11.90
C LEU A 190 3.70 -12.36 11.27
N PRO A 191 2.58 -11.77 10.82
CA PRO A 191 2.56 -10.39 10.31
C PRO A 191 3.11 -9.38 11.31
N GLY A 192 3.99 -8.50 10.85
CA GLY A 192 4.58 -7.42 11.65
C GLY A 192 5.86 -7.78 12.40
N ASP A 193 6.36 -9.01 12.28
CA ASP A 193 7.65 -9.46 12.81
C ASP A 193 8.82 -9.14 11.87
N ASN A 194 8.69 -8.13 10.99
CA ASN A 194 9.77 -7.67 10.14
C ASN A 194 10.81 -6.86 10.92
N ASP A 195 12.07 -7.31 10.86
CA ASP A 195 13.22 -6.62 11.46
C ASP A 195 13.73 -5.45 10.62
N VAL A 196 13.29 -5.35 9.37
CA VAL A 196 13.70 -4.33 8.40
C VAL A 196 12.48 -3.54 7.89
N GLY A 197 12.69 -2.29 7.51
CA GLY A 197 11.66 -1.39 6.97
C GLY A 197 11.19 -1.69 5.54
N MET A 198 11.37 -2.93 5.08
CA MET A 198 10.99 -3.41 3.76
C MET A 198 10.39 -4.82 3.90
N VAL A 199 9.32 -5.10 3.17
CA VAL A 199 8.69 -6.42 3.13
C VAL A 199 8.50 -6.82 1.67
N ALA A 200 8.76 -8.09 1.35
CA ALA A 200 8.56 -8.63 0.02
C ALA A 200 7.68 -9.88 0.07
N PHE A 201 6.85 -10.06 -0.96
CA PHE A 201 5.93 -11.18 -1.09
C PHE A 201 6.07 -11.82 -2.47
N ARG A 202 6.12 -13.15 -2.51
CA ARG A 202 5.80 -13.92 -3.70
C ARG A 202 4.30 -14.20 -3.69
N MET A 203 3.61 -13.76 -4.73
CA MET A 203 2.17 -13.98 -4.87
C MET A 203 1.87 -14.80 -6.11
N LYS A 204 1.17 -15.93 -5.93
CA LYS A 204 0.57 -16.69 -7.01
C LYS A 204 -0.92 -16.41 -7.04
N MET A 205 -1.36 -15.74 -8.10
CA MET A 205 -2.72 -15.22 -8.26
C MET A 205 -3.44 -15.96 -9.38
N LYS A 206 -4.65 -16.46 -9.15
CA LYS A 206 -5.53 -16.96 -10.21
C LYS A 206 -6.37 -15.79 -10.73
N THR A 207 -6.20 -15.48 -12.00
CA THR A 207 -6.87 -14.35 -12.67
C THR A 207 -7.73 -14.87 -13.82
N PRO A 208 -8.75 -14.11 -14.30
CA PRO A 208 -9.57 -14.55 -15.43
C PRO A 208 -8.75 -14.92 -16.66
N GLU A 209 -7.66 -14.21 -16.92
CA GLU A 209 -6.78 -14.43 -18.06
C GLU A 209 -5.72 -15.53 -17.83
N TYR A 210 -5.46 -15.91 -16.57
CA TYR A 210 -4.64 -17.07 -16.20
C TYR A 210 -5.28 -17.86 -15.05
N PRO A 211 -6.31 -18.69 -15.32
CA PRO A 211 -7.05 -19.42 -14.28
C PRO A 211 -6.18 -20.40 -13.46
N GLU A 212 -5.13 -20.96 -14.07
CA GLU A 212 -4.13 -21.83 -13.42
C GLU A 212 -3.15 -21.07 -12.52
N GLY A 213 -3.12 -19.74 -12.67
CA GLY A 213 -2.32 -18.83 -11.88
C GLY A 213 -1.19 -18.14 -12.64
N ARG A 214 -0.81 -16.97 -12.12
CA ARG A 214 0.37 -16.18 -12.49
C ARG A 214 1.14 -15.78 -11.23
N ASP A 215 2.45 -15.74 -11.32
CA ASP A 215 3.34 -15.31 -10.24
C ASP A 215 3.73 -13.83 -10.41
N ILE A 216 3.84 -13.12 -9.29
CA ILE A 216 4.45 -11.78 -9.20
C ILE A 216 5.28 -11.68 -7.93
N ILE A 217 6.24 -10.74 -7.93
CA ILE A 217 6.91 -10.28 -6.71
C ILE A 217 6.38 -8.91 -6.34
N VAL A 218 5.94 -8.74 -5.10
CA VAL A 218 5.49 -7.46 -4.54
C VAL A 218 6.50 -7.02 -3.48
N ILE A 219 7.02 -5.80 -3.59
CA ILE A 219 7.97 -5.22 -2.64
C ILE A 219 7.35 -3.95 -2.07
N CYS A 220 7.37 -3.79 -0.75
CA CYS A 220 6.68 -2.71 -0.05
C CYS A 220 7.57 -2.13 1.05
N ASN A 221 7.65 -0.80 1.15
CA ASN A 221 8.21 -0.18 2.35
C ASN A 221 7.25 -0.36 3.54
N ASP A 222 7.79 -0.61 4.73
CA ASP A 222 7.05 -0.50 5.98
C ASP A 222 7.23 0.91 6.56
N ILE A 223 6.25 1.78 6.32
CA ILE A 223 6.28 3.16 6.82
C ILE A 223 6.29 3.26 8.36
N THR A 224 5.90 2.18 9.06
CA THR A 224 5.84 2.13 10.53
C THR A 224 7.21 1.85 11.13
N HIS A 225 8.11 1.25 10.35
CA HIS A 225 9.48 0.97 10.73
C HIS A 225 10.40 2.09 10.23
N MET A 226 11.00 2.85 11.15
CA MET A 226 11.95 3.94 10.82
C MET A 226 11.46 4.84 9.67
N ILE A 227 10.17 5.25 9.73
CA ILE A 227 9.47 6.08 8.73
C ILE A 227 9.59 5.59 7.28
N GLY A 228 9.76 4.27 7.08
CA GLY A 228 9.97 3.65 5.78
C GLY A 228 11.26 4.10 5.08
N SER A 229 12.30 4.45 5.84
CA SER A 229 13.60 4.84 5.29
C SER A 229 14.35 3.65 4.69
N PHE A 230 15.14 3.92 3.65
CA PHE A 230 16.02 2.95 3.02
C PHE A 230 17.38 2.92 3.73
N GLY A 231 17.59 1.90 4.58
CA GLY A 231 18.90 1.53 5.08
C GLY A 231 19.49 0.37 4.27
N PRO A 232 20.70 -0.12 4.63
CA PRO A 232 21.41 -1.09 3.81
C PRO A 232 20.69 -2.44 3.74
N GLN A 233 20.00 -2.84 4.80
CA GLN A 233 19.23 -4.09 4.83
C GLN A 233 17.93 -3.99 4.03
N GLU A 234 17.26 -2.83 4.04
CA GLU A 234 16.10 -2.57 3.19
C GLU A 234 16.48 -2.57 1.71
N ASP A 235 17.61 -1.94 1.37
CA ASP A 235 18.17 -1.93 0.03
C ASP A 235 18.53 -3.35 -0.44
N GLU A 236 19.15 -4.16 0.42
CA GLU A 236 19.52 -5.55 0.11
C GLU A 236 18.27 -6.42 -0.13
N LEU A 237 17.23 -6.32 0.71
CA LEU A 237 15.99 -7.07 0.51
C LEU A 237 15.30 -6.67 -0.79
N PHE A 238 15.23 -5.36 -1.09
CA PHE A 238 14.68 -4.86 -2.34
C PHE A 238 15.47 -5.41 -3.54
N LEU A 239 16.81 -5.34 -3.49
CA LEU A 239 17.71 -5.82 -4.52
C LEU A 239 17.47 -7.31 -4.81
N LYS A 240 17.48 -8.16 -3.78
CA LYS A 240 17.32 -9.61 -3.97
C LYS A 240 15.94 -9.99 -4.46
N ALA A 241 14.88 -9.34 -3.96
CA ALA A 241 13.52 -9.57 -4.43
C ALA A 241 13.34 -9.14 -5.90
N SER A 242 13.92 -8.00 -6.30
CA SER A 242 13.92 -7.52 -7.70
C SER A 242 14.70 -8.46 -8.61
N ALA A 243 15.90 -8.88 -8.18
CA ALA A 243 16.74 -9.80 -8.94
C ALA A 243 16.07 -11.18 -9.10
N LEU A 244 15.36 -11.68 -8.09
CA LEU A 244 14.54 -12.89 -8.19
C LEU A 244 13.46 -12.74 -9.26
N ALA A 245 12.71 -11.62 -9.24
CA ALA A 245 11.67 -11.36 -10.23
C ALA A 245 12.24 -11.36 -11.66
N ARG A 246 13.41 -10.72 -11.88
CA ARG A 246 14.11 -10.73 -13.15
C ARG A 246 14.58 -12.12 -13.57
N ALA A 247 15.21 -12.86 -12.65
CA ALA A 247 15.72 -14.20 -12.91
C ALA A 247 14.60 -15.16 -13.35
N GLU A 248 13.42 -15.06 -12.72
CA GLU A 248 12.23 -15.84 -13.10
C GLU A 248 11.44 -15.22 -14.28
N GLY A 249 11.79 -14.00 -14.70
CA GLY A 249 11.10 -13.27 -15.77
C GLY A 249 9.68 -12.83 -15.41
N ILE A 250 9.32 -12.79 -14.13
CA ILE A 250 7.96 -12.46 -13.65
C ILE A 250 7.80 -10.97 -13.30
N PRO A 251 6.58 -10.42 -13.35
CA PRO A 251 6.35 -9.02 -12.99
C PRO A 251 6.77 -8.67 -11.56
N ARG A 252 7.31 -7.45 -11.40
CA ARG A 252 7.68 -6.84 -10.13
C ARG A 252 6.79 -5.63 -9.84
N ILE A 253 6.07 -5.68 -8.74
CA ILE A 253 5.24 -4.60 -8.22
C ILE A 253 5.96 -3.95 -7.03
N TYR A 254 6.08 -2.62 -7.05
CA TYR A 254 6.64 -1.87 -5.93
C TYR A 254 5.60 -0.92 -5.33
N ILE A 255 5.29 -1.06 -4.04
CA ILE A 255 4.37 -0.18 -3.33
C ILE A 255 5.17 0.77 -2.45
N ALA A 256 5.13 2.06 -2.81
CA ALA A 256 5.96 3.11 -2.25
C ALA A 256 5.26 3.88 -1.12
N ALA A 257 5.83 3.75 0.08
CA ALA A 257 5.52 4.56 1.26
C ALA A 257 6.82 4.76 2.08
N ASN A 258 7.60 5.78 1.73
CA ASN A 258 8.96 5.93 2.26
C ASN A 258 9.37 7.38 2.55
N SER A 259 10.55 7.54 3.14
CA SER A 259 11.17 8.83 3.44
C SER A 259 12.53 9.04 2.76
N GLY A 260 12.87 8.19 1.79
CA GLY A 260 14.17 8.20 1.12
C GLY A 260 15.24 7.44 1.90
N ALA A 261 16.51 7.71 1.59
CA ALA A 261 17.64 7.10 2.29
C ALA A 261 17.58 7.42 3.79
N ARG A 262 17.93 6.44 4.62
CA ARG A 262 18.09 6.62 6.06
C ARG A 262 19.18 7.65 6.32
N ILE A 263 18.95 8.50 7.31
CA ILE A 263 19.88 9.51 7.76
C ILE A 263 19.99 9.35 9.27
N GLY A 264 21.22 9.37 9.77
CA GLY A 264 21.50 9.31 11.20
C GLY A 264 22.73 10.12 11.57
N LEU A 265 22.91 10.32 12.87
CA LEU A 265 24.15 10.83 13.45
C LEU A 265 24.63 9.79 14.47
N ALA A 266 25.94 9.75 14.72
CA ALA A 266 26.51 8.89 15.75
C ALA A 266 26.13 9.42 17.15
N GLU A 267 25.04 8.88 17.71
CA GLU A 267 24.47 9.34 18.99
C GLU A 267 25.44 9.12 20.16
N GLU A 268 26.29 8.10 20.08
CA GLU A 268 27.35 7.84 21.05
C GLU A 268 28.39 8.98 21.10
N ILE A 269 28.63 9.68 19.98
CA ILE A 269 29.59 10.79 19.91
C ILE A 269 28.95 12.09 20.39
N LYS A 270 27.66 12.29 20.08
CA LYS A 270 26.89 13.50 20.39
C LYS A 270 26.92 13.88 21.86
N HIS A 271 27.03 12.90 22.75
CA HIS A 271 27.09 13.10 24.20
C HIS A 271 28.51 13.21 24.77
N MET A 272 29.54 12.98 23.95
CA MET A 272 30.93 12.88 24.40
C MET A 272 31.83 14.00 23.85
N PHE A 273 31.50 14.56 22.69
CA PHE A 273 32.35 15.59 22.07
C PHE A 273 32.43 16.87 22.92
N GLN A 274 33.60 17.47 22.91
CA GLN A 274 33.91 18.76 23.51
C GLN A 274 34.16 19.80 22.42
N VAL A 275 33.97 21.07 22.76
CA VAL A 275 34.19 22.20 21.84
C VAL A 275 35.41 22.97 22.30
N ALA A 276 36.42 23.09 21.44
CA ALA A 276 37.56 23.96 21.69
C ALA A 276 37.21 25.39 21.28
N TRP A 277 36.68 26.19 22.20
CA TRP A 277 36.30 27.58 21.95
C TRP A 277 37.51 28.47 21.65
N ILE A 278 37.32 29.51 20.83
CA ILE A 278 38.34 30.56 20.64
C ILE A 278 38.52 31.32 21.96
N ASP A 279 37.42 31.60 22.65
CA ASP A 279 37.35 32.19 23.98
C ASP A 279 36.27 31.46 24.79
N PRO A 280 36.64 30.65 25.80
CA PRO A 280 35.66 29.92 26.62
C PRO A 280 34.67 30.83 27.36
N SER A 281 35.03 32.10 27.59
CA SER A 281 34.16 33.07 28.25
C SER A 281 33.16 33.74 27.29
N ASP A 282 33.41 33.69 25.98
CA ASP A 282 32.57 34.27 24.94
C ASP A 282 32.42 33.33 23.72
N PRO A 283 31.50 32.35 23.77
CA PRO A 283 31.25 31.40 22.69
C PRO A 283 30.86 32.03 21.34
N TYR A 284 30.39 33.29 21.32
CA TYR A 284 30.03 33.98 20.07
C TYR A 284 31.24 34.28 19.19
N LYS A 285 32.46 34.27 19.74
CA LYS A 285 33.68 34.37 18.94
C LYS A 285 33.94 33.14 18.09
N GLY A 286 33.19 32.05 18.30
CA GLY A 286 33.29 30.80 17.55
C GLY A 286 34.22 29.78 18.22
N PHE A 287 34.43 28.67 17.52
CA PHE A 287 35.23 27.54 18.01
C PHE A 287 36.32 27.18 16.98
N LYS A 288 37.40 26.54 17.47
CA LYS A 288 38.52 26.07 16.67
C LYS A 288 38.23 24.69 16.06
N TYR A 289 37.80 23.74 16.89
CA TYR A 289 37.53 22.35 16.49
C TYR A 289 36.70 21.61 17.55
N LEU A 290 36.25 20.40 17.21
CA LEU A 290 35.62 19.46 18.13
C LEU A 290 36.62 18.36 18.53
N TYR A 291 36.60 17.92 19.78
CA TYR A 291 37.55 16.94 20.29
C TYR A 291 36.94 16.01 21.33
N LEU A 292 37.64 14.91 21.63
CA LEU A 292 37.38 14.04 22.77
C LEU A 292 38.47 14.19 23.82
N THR A 293 38.08 14.04 25.09
CA THR A 293 39.05 13.90 26.18
C THR A 293 39.79 12.57 26.04
N PRO A 294 41.00 12.39 26.62
CA PRO A 294 41.70 11.10 26.59
C PRO A 294 40.87 9.97 27.19
N GLN A 295 40.07 10.26 28.21
CA GLN A 295 39.17 9.32 28.87
C GLN A 295 38.06 8.87 27.93
N ASP A 296 37.41 9.82 27.25
CA ASP A 296 36.33 9.54 26.31
C ASP A 296 36.84 8.85 25.05
N TYR A 297 37.98 9.27 24.50
CA TYR A 297 38.61 8.60 23.37
C TYR A 297 38.96 7.14 23.71
N THR A 298 39.52 6.88 24.89
CA THR A 298 39.85 5.51 25.33
C THR A 298 38.60 4.62 25.36
N ARG A 299 37.45 5.14 25.79
CA ARG A 299 36.18 4.39 25.85
C ARG A 299 35.69 3.92 24.48
N ILE A 300 35.91 4.72 23.42
CA ILE A 300 35.32 4.44 22.10
C ILE A 300 36.34 4.00 21.05
N SER A 301 37.64 4.20 21.29
CA SER A 301 38.70 3.86 20.33
C SER A 301 38.62 2.42 19.83
N ALA A 302 38.14 1.48 20.66
CA ALA A 302 37.97 0.08 20.29
C ALA A 302 36.80 -0.19 19.30
N THR A 303 35.85 0.74 19.16
CA THR A 303 34.69 0.57 18.27
C THR A 303 34.91 1.13 16.87
N ASN A 304 36.04 1.80 16.60
CA ASN A 304 36.31 2.54 15.36
C ASN A 304 35.23 3.57 14.98
N ALA A 305 34.45 4.05 15.95
CA ALA A 305 33.36 5.00 15.69
C ALA A 305 33.87 6.39 15.28
N VAL A 306 35.12 6.73 15.58
CA VAL A 306 35.76 8.00 15.18
C VAL A 306 37.22 7.78 14.82
N HIS A 307 37.71 8.61 13.92
CA HIS A 307 39.13 8.86 13.77
C HIS A 307 39.46 10.18 14.43
N CYS A 308 40.57 10.21 15.17
CA CYS A 308 41.03 11.40 15.85
C CYS A 308 42.53 11.62 15.65
N GLN A 309 42.93 12.88 15.74
CA GLN A 309 44.32 13.31 15.82
C GLN A 309 44.63 13.80 17.23
N HIS A 310 45.66 13.23 17.86
CA HIS A 310 46.13 13.67 19.17
C HIS A 310 46.88 15.01 19.06
N VAL A 311 46.59 15.92 20.00
CA VAL A 311 47.28 17.20 20.17
C VAL A 311 47.43 17.53 21.65
N GLU A 312 48.42 18.34 21.98
CA GLU A 312 48.52 19.01 23.28
C GLU A 312 48.28 20.51 23.09
N GLU A 313 47.26 21.06 23.74
CA GLU A 313 46.91 22.48 23.68
C GLU A 313 46.50 22.98 25.06
N ASP A 314 47.00 24.15 25.48
CA ASP A 314 46.77 24.74 26.80
C ASP A 314 47.13 23.81 28.00
N GLY A 315 48.08 22.89 27.78
CA GLY A 315 48.46 21.89 28.79
C GLY A 315 47.49 20.71 28.90
N GLU A 316 46.48 20.62 28.02
CA GLU A 316 45.54 19.51 27.94
C GLU A 316 45.84 18.62 26.72
N SER A 317 45.85 17.32 26.95
CA SER A 317 45.84 16.32 25.87
C SER A 317 44.44 16.22 25.28
N ARG A 318 44.30 16.47 23.97
CA ARG A 318 43.02 16.44 23.26
C ARG A 318 43.10 15.52 22.04
N TYR A 319 42.00 14.84 21.72
CA TYR A 319 41.86 14.03 20.52
C TYR A 319 40.90 14.73 19.55
N ILE A 320 41.43 15.54 18.64
CA ILE A 320 40.63 16.26 17.64
C ILE A 320 39.92 15.26 16.75
N ILE A 321 38.61 15.39 16.61
CA ILE A 321 37.81 14.50 15.76
C ILE A 321 38.08 14.88 14.30
N THR A 322 38.65 13.96 13.51
CA THR A 322 38.87 14.15 12.07
C THR A 322 37.72 13.57 11.26
N ASP A 323 37.26 12.38 11.65
CA ASP A 323 36.18 11.66 10.97
C ASP A 323 35.24 11.05 12.01
N VAL A 324 33.93 11.14 11.74
CA VAL A 324 32.90 10.45 12.50
C VAL A 324 32.35 9.33 11.62
N ILE A 325 32.63 8.09 12.01
CA ILE A 325 32.18 6.89 11.30
C ILE A 325 30.85 6.40 11.89
N GLY A 326 30.75 6.40 13.23
CA GLY A 326 29.64 5.81 13.97
C GLY A 326 29.81 4.30 14.17
N LYS A 327 29.24 3.80 15.26
CA LYS A 327 29.14 2.36 15.55
C LYS A 327 27.99 1.70 14.80
N ASP A 328 26.90 2.44 14.63
CA ASP A 328 25.68 1.96 13.98
C ASP A 328 25.81 2.08 12.45
N ASP A 329 25.20 1.13 11.74
CA ASP A 329 25.16 1.11 10.28
C ASP A 329 23.97 1.93 9.76
N GLY A 330 24.07 2.40 8.52
CA GLY A 330 22.99 3.12 7.83
C GLY A 330 22.78 4.55 8.30
N LEU A 331 23.86 5.27 8.63
CA LEU A 331 23.88 6.67 8.98
C LEU A 331 24.06 7.59 7.75
N GLY A 332 24.76 7.13 6.71
CA GLY A 332 25.20 7.98 5.60
C GLY A 332 25.47 7.28 4.26
N VAL A 333 26.74 7.25 3.84
CA VAL A 333 27.15 6.94 2.46
C VAL A 333 26.88 5.49 2.03
N GLU A 334 26.85 4.58 2.98
CA GLU A 334 26.43 3.19 2.83
C GLU A 334 24.98 3.07 2.30
N ASN A 335 24.08 3.96 2.75
CA ASN A 335 22.70 4.03 2.23
C ASN A 335 22.67 4.60 0.81
N LEU A 336 23.58 5.53 0.49
CA LEU A 336 23.69 6.07 -0.87
C LEU A 336 24.21 5.01 -1.85
N ARG A 337 25.15 4.17 -1.39
CA ARG A 337 25.61 3.00 -2.15
C ARG A 337 24.47 2.02 -2.40
N GLY A 338 23.69 1.69 -1.36
CA GLY A 338 22.52 0.81 -1.49
C GLY A 338 21.48 1.39 -2.44
N SER A 339 21.12 2.67 -2.25
CA SER A 339 20.23 3.43 -3.14
C SER A 339 20.65 3.39 -4.61
N GLY A 340 21.95 3.62 -4.89
CA GLY A 340 22.48 3.55 -6.25
C GLY A 340 22.39 2.14 -6.84
N THR A 341 22.58 1.12 -6.01
CA THR A 341 22.50 -0.30 -6.40
C THR A 341 21.08 -0.66 -6.82
N ILE A 342 20.07 -0.33 -6.00
CA ILE A 342 18.66 -0.63 -6.31
C ILE A 342 18.11 0.24 -7.45
N ALA A 343 18.66 1.43 -7.67
CA ALA A 343 18.37 2.24 -8.86
C ALA A 343 18.87 1.53 -10.14
N GLY A 344 20.13 1.08 -10.14
CA GLY A 344 20.71 0.34 -11.25
C GLY A 344 19.96 -0.96 -11.56
N GLU A 345 19.63 -1.73 -10.53
CA GLU A 345 18.81 -2.93 -10.64
C GLU A 345 17.40 -2.60 -11.20
N SER A 346 16.75 -1.54 -10.72
CA SER A 346 15.42 -1.16 -11.21
C SER A 346 15.42 -0.71 -12.66
N SER A 347 16.49 -0.05 -13.11
CA SER A 347 16.68 0.29 -14.52
C SER A 347 16.73 -0.96 -15.39
N GLN A 348 17.54 -1.95 -15.00
CA GLN A 348 17.64 -3.21 -15.73
C GLN A 348 16.35 -4.03 -15.66
N ALA A 349 15.67 -4.04 -14.51
CA ALA A 349 14.40 -4.73 -14.34
C ALA A 349 13.33 -4.20 -15.31
N TYR A 350 13.27 -2.89 -15.56
CA TYR A 350 12.33 -2.33 -16.52
C TYR A 350 12.55 -2.83 -17.96
N GLU A 351 13.80 -3.03 -18.37
CA GLU A 351 14.14 -3.53 -19.71
C GLU A 351 13.81 -5.02 -19.89
N GLU A 352 13.76 -5.80 -18.81
CA GLU A 352 13.63 -7.25 -18.87
C GLU A 352 12.27 -7.79 -18.45
N ILE A 353 11.63 -7.16 -17.47
CA ILE A 353 10.38 -7.62 -16.86
C ILE A 353 9.36 -6.48 -16.74
N ILE A 354 8.15 -6.85 -16.39
CA ILE A 354 7.07 -5.89 -16.19
C ILE A 354 7.22 -5.28 -14.80
N THR A 355 7.54 -3.99 -14.78
CA THR A 355 7.61 -3.17 -13.56
C THR A 355 6.37 -2.29 -13.44
N ILE A 356 5.76 -2.26 -12.26
CA ILE A 356 4.67 -1.35 -11.90
C ILE A 356 4.98 -0.78 -10.51
N SER A 357 4.74 0.51 -10.31
CA SER A 357 4.85 1.16 -9.01
C SER A 357 3.53 1.80 -8.61
N MET A 358 3.14 1.63 -7.35
CA MET A 358 2.00 2.30 -6.73
C MET A 358 2.49 3.19 -5.60
N VAL A 359 2.13 4.47 -5.64
CA VAL A 359 2.47 5.44 -4.58
C VAL A 359 1.25 5.67 -3.71
N THR A 360 1.31 5.16 -2.48
CA THR A 360 0.17 5.17 -1.53
C THR A 360 0.24 6.33 -0.54
N CYS A 361 1.44 6.66 -0.03
CA CYS A 361 1.62 7.73 0.96
C CYS A 361 2.51 8.85 0.41
N ARG A 362 3.79 8.54 0.24
CA ARG A 362 4.83 9.46 -0.24
C ARG A 362 6.02 8.65 -0.72
N ALA A 363 6.65 9.14 -1.78
CA ALA A 363 7.90 8.61 -2.30
C ALA A 363 8.93 9.73 -2.31
N ILE A 364 10.01 9.60 -1.52
CA ILE A 364 11.02 10.64 -1.31
C ILE A 364 12.39 10.16 -1.79
N GLY A 365 13.15 11.03 -2.45
CA GLY A 365 14.54 10.76 -2.83
C GLY A 365 14.67 9.52 -3.72
N ILE A 366 15.40 8.49 -3.26
CA ILE A 366 15.51 7.23 -4.00
C ILE A 366 14.14 6.59 -4.28
N GLY A 367 13.17 6.69 -3.37
CA GLY A 367 11.81 6.19 -3.60
C GLY A 367 11.14 6.83 -4.82
N ALA A 368 11.35 8.13 -5.05
CA ALA A 368 10.85 8.82 -6.23
C ALA A 368 11.55 8.36 -7.52
N TYR A 369 12.87 8.13 -7.46
CA TYR A 369 13.61 7.57 -8.60
C TYR A 369 13.20 6.14 -8.92
N LEU A 370 12.99 5.27 -7.92
CA LEU A 370 12.54 3.89 -8.14
C LEU A 370 11.18 3.85 -8.84
N VAL A 371 10.26 4.74 -8.45
CA VAL A 371 8.97 4.91 -9.11
C VAL A 371 9.16 5.32 -10.58
N ARG A 372 10.03 6.30 -10.86
CA ARG A 372 10.34 6.73 -12.24
C ARG A 372 11.03 5.65 -13.06
N LEU A 373 12.00 4.95 -12.49
CA LEU A 373 12.77 3.87 -13.12
C LEU A 373 11.90 2.64 -13.38
N GLY A 374 10.89 2.39 -12.53
CA GLY A 374 9.84 1.40 -12.76
C GLY A 374 8.86 1.78 -13.88
N GLN A 375 8.85 3.05 -14.30
CA GLN A 375 8.15 3.66 -15.43
C GLN A 375 6.62 3.69 -15.32
N ARG A 376 5.96 2.57 -15.00
CA ARG A 376 4.49 2.48 -14.95
C ARG A 376 4.00 2.83 -13.55
N VAL A 377 3.42 4.01 -13.38
CA VAL A 377 3.14 4.59 -12.06
C VAL A 377 1.65 4.81 -11.84
N ILE A 378 1.14 4.27 -10.74
CA ILE A 378 -0.19 4.55 -10.20
C ILE A 378 0.00 5.43 -8.96
N GLN A 379 -0.67 6.58 -8.89
CA GLN A 379 -0.56 7.50 -7.76
C GLN A 379 -1.90 7.67 -7.07
N VAL A 380 -1.95 7.42 -5.76
CA VAL A 380 -3.13 7.70 -4.94
C VAL A 380 -3.27 9.21 -4.79
N GLU A 381 -4.49 9.75 -4.89
CA GLU A 381 -4.76 11.21 -5.00
C GLU A 381 -4.10 12.07 -3.91
N ASN A 382 -4.04 11.58 -2.67
CA ASN A 382 -3.45 12.30 -1.54
C ASN A 382 -1.94 12.06 -1.35
N SER A 383 -1.31 11.31 -2.23
CA SER A 383 0.11 10.97 -2.17
C SER A 383 0.98 11.90 -3.01
N HIS A 384 2.29 11.93 -2.73
CA HIS A 384 3.23 12.76 -3.48
C HIS A 384 4.56 12.08 -3.77
N ILE A 385 5.13 12.39 -4.94
CA ILE A 385 6.44 11.93 -5.40
C ILE A 385 7.38 13.13 -5.41
N ILE A 386 8.35 13.18 -4.50
CA ILE A 386 9.23 14.35 -4.32
C ILE A 386 10.69 13.94 -4.13
N LEU A 387 11.62 14.85 -4.43
CA LEU A 387 13.03 14.68 -4.06
C LEU A 387 13.35 15.32 -2.71
N THR A 388 12.73 16.46 -2.42
CA THR A 388 12.98 17.25 -1.22
C THR A 388 11.65 17.84 -0.73
N GLY A 389 11.43 17.80 0.59
CA GLY A 389 10.21 18.32 1.21
C GLY A 389 10.09 19.84 1.10
N ALA A 390 8.84 20.33 1.01
CA ALA A 390 8.50 21.74 0.95
C ALA A 390 9.14 22.56 2.08
N GLY A 391 9.09 22.04 3.32
CA GLY A 391 9.69 22.70 4.48
C GLY A 391 11.22 22.85 4.38
N ALA A 392 11.92 21.89 3.76
CA ALA A 392 13.36 21.99 3.55
C ALA A 392 13.69 23.04 2.47
N LEU A 393 12.92 23.08 1.38
CA LEU A 393 13.08 24.11 0.34
C LEU A 393 12.81 25.51 0.89
N ASN A 394 11.75 25.70 1.68
CA ASN A 394 11.44 26.99 2.30
C ASN A 394 12.58 27.47 3.22
N LYS A 395 13.20 26.56 4.00
CA LYS A 395 14.36 26.89 4.84
C LYS A 395 15.55 27.38 4.00
N VAL A 396 15.85 26.70 2.89
CA VAL A 396 16.93 27.10 1.97
C VAL A 396 16.64 28.44 1.31
N LEU A 397 15.38 28.69 0.95
CA LEU A 397 14.96 29.93 0.29
C LEU A 397 14.74 31.11 1.25
N GLY A 398 14.77 30.87 2.58
CA GLY A 398 14.56 31.88 3.61
C GLY A 398 13.13 32.44 3.68
N ARG A 399 12.16 31.80 3.02
CA ARG A 399 10.74 32.22 2.98
C ARG A 399 9.81 31.05 2.71
N GLU A 400 8.56 31.16 3.14
CA GLU A 400 7.53 30.15 2.89
C GLU A 400 6.99 30.26 1.46
N VAL A 401 7.62 29.54 0.53
CA VAL A 401 7.17 29.46 -0.87
C VAL A 401 6.11 28.39 -1.06
N TYR A 402 6.31 27.22 -0.45
CA TYR A 402 5.44 26.06 -0.59
C TYR A 402 4.70 25.78 0.72
N THR A 403 3.40 25.51 0.64
CA THR A 403 2.56 25.18 1.81
C THR A 403 2.36 23.67 1.98
N SER A 404 2.62 22.88 0.94
CA SER A 404 2.42 21.44 0.95
C SER A 404 3.35 20.73 -0.02
N ASN A 405 3.76 19.49 0.30
CA ASN A 405 4.51 18.64 -0.62
C ASN A 405 3.71 18.30 -1.89
N ASN A 406 2.37 18.34 -1.85
CA ASN A 406 1.56 18.11 -3.05
C ASN A 406 1.81 19.18 -4.13
N GLN A 407 2.21 20.40 -3.75
CA GLN A 407 2.60 21.43 -4.73
C GLN A 407 3.87 21.07 -5.51
N LEU A 408 4.67 20.13 -5.00
CA LEU A 408 5.91 19.67 -5.62
C LEU A 408 5.72 18.33 -6.36
N GLY A 409 4.89 17.45 -5.81
CA GLY A 409 4.83 16.05 -6.23
C GLY A 409 3.45 15.40 -6.23
N GLY A 410 2.39 16.17 -5.98
CA GLY A 410 1.02 15.65 -6.04
C GLY A 410 0.60 15.33 -7.47
N ILE A 411 -0.59 14.73 -7.61
CA ILE A 411 -1.14 14.32 -8.91
C ILE A 411 -1.22 15.47 -9.92
N GLN A 412 -1.47 16.70 -9.46
CA GLN A 412 -1.54 17.90 -10.29
C GLN A 412 -0.20 18.27 -10.94
N ILE A 413 0.90 17.72 -10.43
CA ILE A 413 2.24 17.85 -11.03
C ILE A 413 2.54 16.57 -11.82
N MET A 414 2.46 15.42 -11.16
CA MET A 414 3.02 14.17 -11.69
C MET A 414 2.13 13.50 -12.74
N HIS A 415 0.82 13.65 -12.69
CA HIS A 415 -0.06 13.15 -13.76
C HIS A 415 0.07 14.06 -14.98
N ASN A 416 0.09 15.39 -14.76
CA ASN A 416 0.18 16.40 -15.80
C ASN A 416 1.55 16.51 -16.48
N ASN A 417 2.58 15.84 -15.95
CA ASN A 417 3.90 15.75 -16.57
C ASN A 417 4.25 14.35 -17.11
N GLY A 418 3.32 13.39 -17.01
CA GLY A 418 3.48 12.03 -17.53
C GLY A 418 4.25 11.05 -16.64
N VAL A 419 4.74 11.46 -15.47
CA VAL A 419 5.36 10.53 -14.51
C VAL A 419 4.31 9.54 -14.00
N THR A 420 3.18 10.06 -13.53
CA THR A 420 2.02 9.26 -13.11
C THR A 420 1.18 8.91 -14.32
N HIS A 421 0.96 7.62 -14.53
CA HIS A 421 0.20 7.10 -15.66
C HIS A 421 -1.30 7.02 -15.36
N THR A 422 -1.69 6.88 -14.09
CA THR A 422 -3.09 6.97 -13.67
C THR A 422 -3.18 7.35 -12.21
N THR A 423 -4.28 8.01 -11.85
CA THR A 423 -4.59 8.42 -10.49
C THR A 423 -5.73 7.57 -9.95
N VAL A 424 -5.72 7.30 -8.64
CA VAL A 424 -6.74 6.49 -7.97
C VAL A 424 -7.13 7.12 -6.63
N PRO A 425 -8.40 6.98 -6.20
CA PRO A 425 -8.88 7.63 -4.97
C PRO A 425 -8.27 7.03 -3.69
N ASP A 426 -7.93 5.74 -3.72
CA ASP A 426 -7.41 5.01 -2.57
C ASP A 426 -6.53 3.83 -2.98
N ASP A 427 -5.91 3.20 -1.99
CA ASP A 427 -4.99 2.06 -2.15
C ASP A 427 -5.67 0.84 -2.81
N PHE A 428 -6.95 0.60 -2.51
CA PHE A 428 -7.68 -0.55 -3.03
C PHE A 428 -7.92 -0.41 -4.53
N GLU A 429 -8.36 0.76 -5.00
CA GLU A 429 -8.45 1.05 -6.42
C GLU A 429 -7.07 1.06 -7.09
N GLY A 430 -6.01 1.42 -6.37
CA GLY A 430 -4.62 1.26 -6.82
C GLY A 430 -4.26 -0.20 -7.11
N VAL A 431 -4.49 -1.10 -6.17
CA VAL A 431 -4.26 -2.54 -6.33
C VAL A 431 -5.15 -3.13 -7.42
N PHE A 432 -6.42 -2.71 -7.49
CA PHE A 432 -7.32 -3.13 -8.56
C PHE A 432 -6.80 -2.70 -9.94
N THR A 433 -6.30 -1.48 -10.05
CA THR A 433 -5.69 -0.96 -11.29
C THR A 433 -4.41 -1.71 -11.67
N ILE A 434 -3.58 -2.12 -10.69
CA ILE A 434 -2.44 -3.02 -10.93
C ILE A 434 -2.92 -4.31 -11.60
N LEU A 435 -3.97 -4.94 -11.07
CA LEU A 435 -4.53 -6.17 -11.64
C LEU A 435 -5.14 -5.96 -13.03
N GLN A 436 -5.84 -4.84 -13.24
CA GLN A 436 -6.35 -4.48 -14.56
C GLN A 436 -5.22 -4.32 -15.58
N TRP A 437 -4.12 -3.65 -15.22
CA TRP A 437 -2.94 -3.52 -16.07
C TRP A 437 -2.30 -4.87 -16.38
N LEU A 438 -2.12 -5.70 -15.36
CA LEU A 438 -1.57 -7.04 -15.50
C LEU A 438 -2.44 -7.92 -16.40
N SER A 439 -3.77 -7.70 -16.46
CA SER A 439 -4.65 -8.48 -17.32
C SER A 439 -4.31 -8.38 -18.82
N TYR A 440 -3.65 -7.29 -19.26
CA TYR A 440 -3.19 -7.12 -20.65
C TYR A 440 -1.76 -7.66 -20.87
N MET A 441 -1.11 -8.14 -19.82
CA MET A 441 0.33 -8.37 -19.77
C MET A 441 0.66 -9.86 -19.62
N PRO A 442 1.71 -10.36 -20.28
CA PRO A 442 2.14 -11.75 -20.14
C PRO A 442 2.53 -12.06 -18.68
N LYS A 443 2.31 -13.30 -18.25
CA LYS A 443 2.66 -13.73 -16.88
C LYS A 443 4.17 -13.79 -16.62
N ASN A 444 4.98 -13.97 -17.67
CA ASN A 444 6.43 -13.87 -17.63
C ASN A 444 7.00 -13.51 -19.01
N LYS A 445 8.30 -13.21 -19.08
CA LYS A 445 9.03 -12.79 -20.28
C LYS A 445 8.92 -13.75 -21.46
N GLN A 446 8.73 -15.06 -21.22
CA GLN A 446 8.69 -16.10 -22.25
C GLN A 446 7.27 -16.45 -22.71
N CYS A 447 6.24 -15.94 -22.04
CA CYS A 447 4.85 -16.23 -22.38
C CYS A 447 4.29 -15.24 -23.42
N PRO A 448 3.37 -15.70 -24.28
CA PRO A 448 2.59 -14.79 -25.12
C PRO A 448 1.69 -13.90 -24.26
N VAL A 449 1.18 -12.84 -24.88
CA VAL A 449 0.18 -11.97 -24.25
C VAL A 449 -1.11 -12.75 -23.93
N PRO A 450 -1.82 -12.41 -22.85
CA PRO A 450 -3.02 -13.14 -22.43
C PRO A 450 -4.21 -12.84 -23.37
N VAL A 451 -4.52 -13.78 -24.26
CA VAL A 451 -5.75 -13.72 -25.08
C VAL A 451 -6.91 -14.24 -24.25
N ILE A 452 -8.01 -13.48 -24.18
CA ILE A 452 -9.22 -13.88 -23.46
C ILE A 452 -10.40 -14.05 -24.42
N PRO A 453 -11.34 -14.96 -24.15
CA PRO A 453 -12.62 -14.97 -24.86
C PRO A 453 -13.33 -13.64 -24.67
N THR A 454 -13.80 -13.04 -25.76
CA THR A 454 -14.56 -11.79 -25.75
C THR A 454 -16.02 -12.07 -26.10
N THR A 455 -16.94 -11.31 -25.50
CA THR A 455 -18.35 -11.30 -25.90
C THR A 455 -18.60 -10.37 -27.09
N ASP A 456 -17.59 -9.60 -27.50
CA ASP A 456 -17.66 -8.68 -28.63
C ASP A 456 -17.19 -9.37 -29.93
N PRO A 457 -18.08 -9.70 -30.89
CA PRO A 457 -17.72 -10.49 -32.07
C PRO A 457 -16.75 -9.75 -33.00
N VAL A 458 -15.73 -10.45 -33.51
CA VAL A 458 -14.73 -9.87 -34.43
C VAL A 458 -15.29 -9.54 -35.81
N ASP A 459 -16.41 -10.15 -36.19
CA ASP A 459 -17.10 -9.99 -37.47
C ASP A 459 -18.18 -8.88 -37.43
N ARG A 460 -18.32 -8.15 -36.32
CA ARG A 460 -19.25 -7.02 -36.24
C ARG A 460 -18.74 -5.81 -37.04
N GLU A 461 -19.67 -5.00 -37.53
CA GLU A 461 -19.38 -3.69 -38.11
C GLU A 461 -18.96 -2.69 -37.02
N ILE A 462 -18.17 -1.69 -37.42
CA ILE A 462 -17.84 -0.52 -36.58
C ILE A 462 -18.85 0.58 -36.92
N GLU A 463 -19.73 0.89 -35.98
CA GLU A 463 -20.80 1.85 -36.23
C GLU A 463 -20.32 3.31 -36.12
N PHE A 464 -19.31 3.59 -35.29
CA PHE A 464 -18.72 4.93 -35.22
C PHE A 464 -17.77 5.17 -36.40
N ILE A 465 -18.14 6.10 -37.27
CA ILE A 465 -17.34 6.51 -38.42
C ILE A 465 -16.82 7.94 -38.17
N PRO A 466 -15.49 8.14 -38.08
CA PRO A 466 -14.87 9.45 -38.05
C PRO A 466 -15.36 10.39 -39.15
N THR A 467 -15.50 11.68 -38.82
CA THR A 467 -15.78 12.72 -39.82
C THR A 467 -14.56 13.61 -40.00
N LYS A 468 -14.58 14.50 -41.00
CA LYS A 468 -13.53 15.53 -41.15
C LYS A 468 -13.55 16.57 -40.02
N ALA A 469 -14.67 16.72 -39.32
CA ALA A 469 -14.76 17.60 -38.18
C ALA A 469 -14.07 16.95 -36.97
N PRO A 470 -13.50 17.75 -36.04
CA PRO A 470 -12.94 17.22 -34.81
C PRO A 470 -13.91 16.33 -34.03
N TYR A 471 -13.38 15.25 -33.49
CA TYR A 471 -14.09 14.29 -32.65
C TYR A 471 -13.14 13.73 -31.60
N ASP A 472 -13.71 13.24 -30.49
CA ASP A 472 -12.93 12.53 -29.48
C ASP A 472 -12.49 11.17 -30.04
N PRO A 473 -11.19 10.90 -30.20
CA PRO A 473 -10.70 9.65 -30.76
C PRO A 473 -11.15 8.43 -29.94
N ARG A 474 -11.48 8.60 -28.65
CA ARG A 474 -12.01 7.52 -27.79
C ARG A 474 -13.29 6.92 -28.35
N TRP A 475 -14.11 7.70 -29.08
CA TRP A 475 -15.31 7.19 -29.73
C TRP A 475 -14.99 6.20 -30.86
N MET A 476 -13.94 6.47 -31.63
CA MET A 476 -13.46 5.54 -32.66
C MET A 476 -12.84 4.29 -32.03
N LEU A 477 -12.14 4.43 -30.90
CA LEU A 477 -11.48 3.32 -30.25
C LEU A 477 -12.47 2.41 -29.50
N ALA A 478 -13.28 2.97 -28.59
CA ALA A 478 -14.11 2.22 -27.64
C ALA A 478 -15.61 2.26 -27.96
N GLY A 479 -16.04 3.14 -28.86
CA GLY A 479 -17.45 3.44 -29.11
C GLY A 479 -17.97 4.57 -28.22
N ARG A 480 -19.26 4.89 -28.36
CA ARG A 480 -19.92 5.94 -27.57
C ARG A 480 -21.42 5.66 -27.42
N PRO A 481 -22.11 6.30 -26.46
CA PRO A 481 -23.56 6.32 -26.43
C PRO A 481 -24.14 6.87 -27.74
N HIS A 482 -25.17 6.23 -28.29
CA HIS A 482 -25.78 6.64 -29.55
C HIS A 482 -26.46 8.03 -29.38
N PRO A 483 -26.19 9.00 -30.28
CA PRO A 483 -26.65 10.38 -30.08
C PRO A 483 -28.17 10.58 -30.18
N THR A 484 -28.89 9.72 -30.90
CA THR A 484 -30.33 9.86 -31.19
C THR A 484 -31.18 8.75 -30.56
N VAL A 485 -30.67 7.52 -30.47
CA VAL A 485 -31.38 6.39 -29.87
C VAL A 485 -30.94 6.25 -28.42
N ARG A 486 -31.77 6.74 -27.49
CA ARG A 486 -31.48 6.68 -26.04
C ARG A 486 -31.28 5.22 -25.61
N GLY A 487 -30.13 4.94 -25.00
CA GLY A 487 -29.78 3.61 -24.47
C GLY A 487 -29.13 2.68 -25.50
N ALA A 488 -29.04 3.07 -26.78
CA ALA A 488 -28.24 2.33 -27.75
C ALA A 488 -26.76 2.73 -27.65
N TRP A 489 -25.88 1.79 -28.00
CA TRP A 489 -24.43 1.98 -28.04
C TRP A 489 -23.97 1.99 -29.49
N GLN A 490 -23.14 2.96 -29.85
CA GLN A 490 -22.46 3.02 -31.14
C GLN A 490 -21.08 2.38 -31.01
N SER A 491 -20.85 1.25 -31.67
CA SER A 491 -19.62 0.45 -31.52
C SER A 491 -18.37 1.16 -32.04
N GLY A 492 -17.22 0.91 -31.39
CA GLY A 492 -15.89 1.37 -31.80
C GLY A 492 -15.06 0.25 -32.42
N PHE A 493 -13.78 0.51 -32.69
CA PHE A 493 -12.85 -0.44 -33.30
C PHE A 493 -12.45 -1.60 -32.38
N PHE A 494 -12.25 -1.34 -31.09
CA PHE A 494 -11.84 -2.35 -30.11
C PHE A 494 -13.03 -2.98 -29.39
N ASP A 495 -12.75 -4.09 -28.70
CA ASP A 495 -13.71 -4.80 -27.86
C ASP A 495 -14.35 -3.83 -26.85
N HIS A 496 -15.68 -3.87 -26.73
CA HIS A 496 -16.43 -3.00 -25.84
C HIS A 496 -15.90 -3.06 -24.40
N GLY A 497 -15.64 -1.89 -23.81
CA GLY A 497 -15.14 -1.77 -22.44
C GLY A 497 -13.68 -2.19 -22.22
N SER A 498 -12.93 -2.49 -23.28
CA SER A 498 -11.52 -2.92 -23.17
C SER A 498 -10.51 -1.78 -23.21
N PHE A 499 -10.87 -0.60 -23.73
CA PHE A 499 -9.92 0.50 -23.80
C PHE A 499 -9.64 1.10 -22.41
N MET A 500 -8.38 1.09 -22.02
CA MET A 500 -7.89 1.60 -20.76
C MET A 500 -6.79 2.64 -21.04
N GLU A 501 -7.18 3.90 -20.97
CA GLU A 501 -6.32 5.05 -21.18
C GLU A 501 -5.32 5.24 -20.02
N ILE A 502 -4.13 5.73 -20.33
CA ILE A 502 -3.10 6.13 -19.37
C ILE A 502 -2.49 7.47 -19.77
N MET A 503 -1.93 8.20 -18.79
CA MET A 503 -1.35 9.54 -18.97
C MET A 503 -2.33 10.56 -19.58
N SER A 504 -3.62 10.43 -19.28
CA SER A 504 -4.70 11.18 -19.94
C SER A 504 -4.65 12.68 -19.72
N SER A 505 -3.88 13.18 -18.73
CA SER A 505 -3.74 14.61 -18.46
C SER A 505 -2.44 15.23 -18.98
N TRP A 506 -1.54 14.45 -19.59
CA TRP A 506 -0.28 14.94 -20.14
C TRP A 506 -0.24 14.76 -21.66
N ALA A 507 0.16 15.81 -22.38
CA ALA A 507 0.28 15.80 -23.84
C ALA A 507 -1.00 15.30 -24.54
N GLN A 508 -2.16 15.84 -24.14
CA GLN A 508 -3.52 15.43 -24.57
C GLN A 508 -3.78 15.50 -26.08
N THR A 509 -2.84 16.02 -26.86
CA THR A 509 -2.78 15.88 -28.32
C THR A 509 -2.70 14.43 -28.81
N VAL A 510 -2.31 13.50 -27.93
CA VAL A 510 -2.23 12.07 -28.21
C VAL A 510 -2.95 11.31 -27.10
N VAL A 511 -3.76 10.33 -27.48
CA VAL A 511 -4.44 9.40 -26.58
C VAL A 511 -3.71 8.06 -26.62
N VAL A 512 -3.27 7.58 -25.46
CA VAL A 512 -2.51 6.34 -25.33
C VAL A 512 -3.14 5.42 -24.29
N GLY A 513 -3.07 4.11 -24.55
CA GLY A 513 -3.73 3.13 -23.69
C GLY A 513 -3.46 1.70 -24.07
N ARG A 514 -4.24 0.80 -23.47
CA ARG A 514 -4.32 -0.61 -23.84
C ARG A 514 -5.75 -0.93 -24.24
N ALA A 515 -5.94 -1.85 -25.18
CA ALA A 515 -7.25 -2.34 -25.57
C ALA A 515 -7.17 -3.82 -25.93
N ARG A 516 -8.32 -4.43 -26.23
CA ARG A 516 -8.40 -5.75 -26.85
C ARG A 516 -9.06 -5.67 -28.22
N LEU A 517 -8.58 -6.49 -29.15
CA LEU A 517 -9.20 -6.73 -30.44
C LEU A 517 -9.44 -8.23 -30.60
N GLY A 518 -10.70 -8.65 -30.56
CA GLY A 518 -11.04 -10.08 -30.55
C GLY A 518 -10.43 -10.81 -29.36
N GLY A 519 -10.34 -10.15 -28.20
CA GLY A 519 -9.71 -10.70 -27.00
C GLY A 519 -8.18 -10.57 -26.93
N ILE A 520 -7.51 -10.21 -28.02
CA ILE A 520 -6.04 -10.04 -28.08
C ILE A 520 -5.66 -8.68 -27.52
N PRO A 521 -4.85 -8.59 -26.44
CA PRO A 521 -4.46 -7.31 -25.86
C PRO A 521 -3.35 -6.62 -26.67
N LEU A 522 -3.47 -5.31 -26.86
CA LEU A 522 -2.47 -4.49 -27.55
C LEU A 522 -2.35 -3.08 -26.95
N GLY A 523 -1.21 -2.43 -27.23
CA GLY A 523 -1.03 -1.00 -26.98
C GLY A 523 -1.66 -0.16 -28.09
N VAL A 524 -2.28 0.95 -27.71
CA VAL A 524 -3.03 1.83 -28.63
C VAL A 524 -2.50 3.25 -28.51
N ILE A 525 -2.29 3.90 -29.66
CA ILE A 525 -1.93 5.31 -29.79
C ILE A 525 -2.83 5.92 -30.85
N ALA A 526 -3.54 6.99 -30.50
CA ALA A 526 -4.38 7.77 -31.41
C ALA A 526 -4.11 9.26 -31.24
N VAL A 527 -4.41 10.07 -32.26
CA VAL A 527 -4.18 11.52 -32.23
C VAL A 527 -5.50 12.22 -31.93
N GLU A 528 -5.46 13.18 -31.01
CA GLU A 528 -6.61 14.04 -30.69
C GLU A 528 -6.82 15.05 -31.82
N THR A 529 -8.06 15.21 -32.25
CA THR A 529 -8.42 16.09 -33.37
C THR A 529 -9.12 17.36 -32.91
N ALA A 530 -9.67 17.36 -31.69
CA ALA A 530 -10.19 18.57 -31.05
C ALA A 530 -9.04 19.50 -30.67
N HIS A 531 -9.22 20.82 -30.89
CA HIS A 531 -8.35 21.81 -30.27
C HIS A 531 -8.75 21.91 -28.79
N SER A 532 -7.81 21.55 -27.91
CA SER A 532 -7.94 21.58 -26.45
C SER A 532 -8.12 22.98 -25.89
#